data_AF-A0A364L0I0-F1
#
_entry.id   AF-A0A364L0I0-F1
#
_cell.length_a   1.000
_cell.length_b   1.000
_cell.length_c   1.000
_cell.angle_alpha   90.00
_cell.angle_beta   90.00
_cell.angle_gamma   90.00
#
_symmetry.space_group_name_H-M   'P 1'
#
loop_
_entity.id
_entity.type
_entity.pdbx_description
1 polymer ?
#
loop_
_entity_poly.entity_id
_entity_poly.type
_entity_poly.pdbx_seq_one_letter_code
_entity_poly.pdbx_strand_id
1 'polypeptide(L)'
;MSFTFIAAAIAAMGLVFPVLSTQTFANTGTLTGWSTQNIEHEGSIDQVTNVVYNGTTALKFTQVYDSSYTGRYHSEKIETQVYKLGDQGFYGFAFRLQEAWQASPAQSYNIGQFIADFTDTGCDDWMPSSMVWVIGDQLATRVKFGTICAQQIQEWKGLATVTPGVWHTIVIQASWQSDDTGYYKMWYDGGKVVEEYNLPTMINDARPFDFHVGIYANGWHDQGENLGTQDTREIWIDSVGMGTTFSDANPALIEG
;
A
#
# COMPACT_ATOMS: atom_id res chain seq x y z
N MET A 1 -29.23 -63.10 14.11
CA MET A 1 -28.07 -62.59 14.88
C MET A 1 -26.93 -62.40 13.89
N SER A 2 -26.87 -61.21 13.31
CA SER A 2 -25.79 -60.21 13.46
C SER A 2 -24.50 -60.58 12.73
N PHE A 3 -24.34 -59.98 11.55
CA PHE A 3 -23.06 -59.83 10.85
C PHE A 3 -22.41 -58.53 11.32
N THR A 4 -21.21 -58.61 11.89
CA THR A 4 -20.42 -57.44 12.29
C THR A 4 -19.46 -57.10 11.16
N PHE A 5 -19.70 -55.99 10.47
CA PHE A 5 -18.74 -55.37 9.55
C PHE A 5 -17.76 -54.53 10.36
N ILE A 6 -16.46 -54.81 10.25
CA ILE A 6 -15.40 -53.95 10.77
C ILE A 6 -15.03 -52.97 9.64
N ALA A 7 -15.43 -51.71 9.79
CA ALA A 7 -14.96 -50.64 8.92
C ALA A 7 -13.57 -50.16 9.40
N ALA A 8 -12.54 -50.35 8.59
CA ALA A 8 -11.22 -49.78 8.83
C ALA A 8 -11.23 -48.32 8.36
N ALA A 9 -11.14 -47.38 9.30
CA ALA A 9 -10.96 -45.96 9.01
C ALA A 9 -9.49 -45.68 8.68
N ILE A 10 -9.19 -45.36 7.42
CA ILE A 10 -7.88 -44.83 7.01
C ILE A 10 -7.88 -43.33 7.33
N ALA A 11 -7.18 -42.93 8.40
CA ALA A 11 -6.93 -41.54 8.70
C ALA A 11 -5.81 -41.02 7.78
N ALA A 12 -6.18 -40.26 6.75
CA ALA A 12 -5.22 -39.51 5.94
C ALA A 12 -4.69 -38.32 6.75
N MET A 13 -3.52 -38.47 7.38
CA MET A 13 -2.77 -37.34 7.92
C MET A 13 -2.20 -36.54 6.75
N GLY A 14 -2.88 -35.44 6.40
CA GLY A 14 -2.34 -34.45 5.49
C GLY A 14 -1.09 -33.82 6.10
N LEU A 15 0.05 -33.97 5.43
CA LEU A 15 1.28 -33.26 5.75
C LEU A 15 1.04 -31.76 5.52
N VAL A 16 0.69 -31.04 6.58
CA VAL A 16 0.71 -29.57 6.57
C VAL A 16 2.17 -29.18 6.71
N PHE A 17 2.84 -28.90 5.60
CA PHE A 17 4.15 -28.27 5.64
C PHE A 17 3.97 -26.86 6.22
N PRO A 18 4.68 -26.49 7.30
CA PRO A 18 4.69 -25.11 7.74
C PRO A 18 5.27 -24.27 6.60
N VAL A 19 4.46 -23.37 6.04
CA VAL A 19 4.99 -22.30 5.19
C VAL A 19 5.86 -21.46 6.12
N LEU A 20 7.18 -21.55 5.97
CA LEU A 20 8.11 -20.71 6.71
C LEU A 20 7.78 -19.26 6.34
N SER A 21 7.39 -18.47 7.33
CA SER A 21 7.28 -17.01 7.20
C SER A 21 8.64 -16.47 6.79
N THR A 22 8.65 -15.65 5.75
CA THR A 22 9.84 -14.96 5.26
C THR A 22 9.47 -13.49 5.13
N GLN A 23 9.47 -12.78 6.26
CA GLN A 23 9.41 -11.32 6.23
C GLN A 23 10.62 -10.82 5.44
N THR A 24 10.36 -10.22 4.28
CA THR A 24 11.38 -9.73 3.35
C THR A 24 11.80 -8.31 3.68
N PHE A 25 10.93 -7.55 4.34
CA PHE A 25 11.18 -6.19 4.76
C PHE A 25 10.38 -5.86 6.03
N ALA A 26 10.98 -5.07 6.92
CA ALA A 26 10.30 -4.43 8.03
C ALA A 26 10.92 -3.06 8.36
N ASN A 27 10.07 -2.10 8.72
CA ASN A 27 10.49 -0.82 9.27
C ASN A 27 9.52 -0.35 10.36
N THR A 28 10.06 -0.12 11.56
CA THR A 28 9.31 0.30 12.75
C THR A 28 9.36 1.81 12.95
N GLY A 29 9.13 2.55 11.87
CA GLY A 29 9.05 4.01 11.92
C GLY A 29 10.39 4.71 12.06
N THR A 30 11.44 4.23 11.36
CA THR A 30 12.77 4.84 11.37
C THR A 30 13.20 5.33 10.00
N LEU A 31 14.07 6.35 9.95
CA LEU A 31 14.59 6.88 8.69
C LEU A 31 15.53 5.90 7.96
N THR A 32 16.13 4.97 8.71
CA THR A 32 17.07 3.96 8.22
C THR A 32 16.36 2.68 7.79
N GLY A 33 17.02 1.85 6.97
CA GLY A 33 16.49 0.55 6.54
C GLY A 33 15.70 0.59 5.23
N TRP A 34 15.32 1.78 4.76
CA TRP A 34 14.74 1.99 3.43
C TRP A 34 15.80 1.99 2.34
N SER A 35 15.46 1.49 1.15
CA SER A 35 16.31 1.59 -0.03
C SER A 35 16.61 3.05 -0.41
N THR A 36 15.59 3.92 -0.45
CA THR A 36 15.74 5.34 -0.79
C THR A 36 14.54 6.16 -0.32
N GLN A 37 14.44 7.42 -0.76
CA GLN A 37 13.33 8.33 -0.49
C GLN A 37 13.08 9.27 -1.67
N ASN A 38 11.86 9.78 -1.79
CA ASN A 38 11.51 10.85 -2.70
C ASN A 38 10.92 12.01 -1.90
N ILE A 39 11.53 13.19 -1.99
CA ILE A 39 11.05 14.42 -1.35
C ILE A 39 11.06 15.50 -2.43
N GLU A 40 9.88 15.96 -2.80
CA GLU A 40 9.67 17.00 -3.79
C GLU A 40 9.18 18.29 -3.14
N HIS A 41 9.61 19.39 -3.74
CA HIS A 41 9.23 20.75 -3.35
C HIS A 41 9.46 21.01 -1.85
N GLU A 42 8.47 21.58 -1.16
CA GLU A 42 8.51 21.89 0.28
C GLU A 42 8.10 20.71 1.17
N GLY A 43 8.21 19.48 0.67
CA GLY A 43 7.95 18.26 1.43
C GLY A 43 9.01 17.95 2.49
N SER A 44 8.66 17.13 3.49
CA SER A 44 9.61 16.64 4.50
C SER A 44 9.27 15.23 5.01
N ILE A 45 10.28 14.54 5.56
CA ILE A 45 10.15 13.24 6.23
C ILE A 45 10.95 13.29 7.52
N ASP A 46 10.26 13.19 8.66
CA ASP A 46 10.85 13.31 9.99
C ASP A 46 10.60 12.05 10.81
N GLN A 47 11.62 11.56 11.53
CA GLN A 47 11.41 10.57 12.58
C GLN A 47 10.92 11.26 13.86
N VAL A 48 9.81 10.80 14.39
CA VAL A 48 9.15 11.43 15.55
C VAL A 48 8.90 10.41 16.66
N THR A 49 8.77 10.90 17.90
CA THR A 49 8.55 10.08 19.10
C THR A 49 7.25 10.41 19.84
N ASN A 50 6.51 11.43 19.39
CA ASN A 50 5.29 11.93 20.04
C ASN A 50 3.99 11.35 19.46
N VAL A 51 4.00 10.93 18.20
CA VAL A 51 2.85 10.28 17.52
C VAL A 51 3.39 8.98 16.93
N VAL A 52 3.12 7.87 17.61
CA VAL A 52 3.70 6.55 17.32
C VAL A 52 2.59 5.50 17.34
N TYR A 53 2.65 4.51 16.45
CA TYR A 53 1.70 3.39 16.45
C TYR A 53 2.23 2.27 17.34
N ASN A 54 3.47 1.84 17.09
CA ASN A 54 4.14 0.78 17.84
C ASN A 54 5.60 1.15 18.14
N GLY A 55 6.13 0.64 19.25
CA GLY A 55 7.50 0.95 19.68
C GLY A 55 7.66 2.41 20.13
N THR A 56 8.77 3.05 19.72
CA THR A 56 9.16 4.38 20.22
C THR A 56 9.22 5.47 19.16
N THR A 57 9.07 5.11 17.88
CA THR A 57 9.27 6.02 16.75
C THR A 57 8.26 5.77 15.64
N ALA A 58 7.87 6.83 14.94
CA ALA A 58 7.17 6.76 13.67
C ALA A 58 7.81 7.74 12.67
N LEU A 59 7.41 7.65 11.41
CA LEU A 59 7.76 8.64 10.40
C LEU A 59 6.59 9.59 10.18
N LYS A 60 6.85 10.90 10.25
CA LYS A 60 5.93 11.96 9.84
C LYS A 60 6.31 12.42 8.43
N PHE A 61 5.35 12.49 7.53
CA PHE A 61 5.50 12.97 6.17
C PHE A 61 4.67 14.23 6.01
N THR A 62 5.28 15.28 5.48
CA THR A 62 4.64 16.58 5.31
C THR A 62 4.73 16.99 3.84
N GLN A 63 3.65 17.58 3.32
CA GLN A 63 3.66 18.30 2.06
C GLN A 63 2.99 19.67 2.21
N VAL A 64 3.50 20.66 1.48
CA VAL A 64 3.04 22.05 1.52
C VAL A 64 2.69 22.50 0.10
N TYR A 65 1.45 22.92 -0.08
CA TYR A 65 0.95 23.43 -1.35
C TYR A 65 1.55 24.79 -1.68
N ASP A 66 2.01 24.94 -2.91
CA ASP A 66 2.47 26.21 -3.48
C ASP A 66 1.74 26.49 -4.79
N SER A 67 0.89 27.51 -4.79
CA SER A 67 0.10 27.92 -5.96
C SER A 67 0.93 28.30 -7.19
N SER A 68 2.22 28.59 -7.03
CA SER A 68 3.14 28.91 -8.14
C SER A 68 3.87 27.69 -8.70
N TYR A 69 3.83 26.55 -7.99
CA TYR A 69 4.52 25.34 -8.36
C TYR A 69 3.63 24.41 -9.19
N THR A 70 4.16 23.97 -10.34
CA THR A 70 3.43 23.14 -11.32
C THR A 70 3.87 21.68 -11.31
N GLY A 71 4.80 21.29 -10.44
CA GLY A 71 5.30 19.93 -10.35
C GLY A 71 4.46 19.04 -9.43
N ARG A 72 5.03 17.90 -9.04
CA ARG A 72 4.38 16.91 -8.17
C ARG A 72 4.82 17.09 -6.71
N TYR A 73 4.07 16.49 -5.80
CA TYR A 73 4.20 16.70 -4.36
C TYR A 73 4.40 15.37 -3.62
N HIS A 74 5.56 14.73 -3.81
CA HIS A 74 5.91 13.49 -3.10
C HIS A 74 6.71 13.75 -1.82
N SER A 75 6.37 13.05 -0.75
CA SER A 75 7.23 12.85 0.43
C SER A 75 7.06 11.40 0.84
N GLU A 76 8.00 10.56 0.42
CA GLU A 76 7.87 9.10 0.45
C GLU A 76 9.18 8.42 0.84
N LYS A 77 9.05 7.32 1.57
CA LYS A 77 10.08 6.31 1.75
C LYS A 77 9.84 5.16 0.79
N ILE A 78 10.94 4.61 0.28
CA ILE A 78 10.92 3.69 -0.85
C ILE A 78 11.70 2.44 -0.50
N GLU A 79 11.06 1.29 -0.70
CA GLU A 79 11.73 0.00 -0.79
C GLU A 79 11.69 -0.49 -2.24
N THR A 80 12.86 -0.83 -2.79
CA THR A 80 12.98 -1.11 -4.22
C THR A 80 12.78 -2.58 -4.56
N GLN A 81 12.33 -2.85 -5.78
CA GLN A 81 12.21 -4.19 -6.36
C GLN A 81 11.35 -5.18 -5.53
N VAL A 82 10.20 -4.70 -5.05
CA VAL A 82 9.35 -5.38 -4.07
C VAL A 82 8.49 -6.49 -4.67
N TYR A 83 8.01 -6.33 -5.90
CA TYR A 83 7.34 -7.42 -6.63
C TYR A 83 7.62 -7.32 -8.13
N LYS A 84 7.45 -8.43 -8.84
CA LYS A 84 7.36 -8.47 -10.31
C LYS A 84 6.30 -9.44 -10.79
N LEU A 85 6.14 -9.55 -12.10
CA LEU A 85 5.21 -10.49 -12.74
C LEU A 85 5.45 -11.93 -12.29
N GLY A 86 4.38 -12.56 -11.81
CA GLY A 86 4.35 -13.91 -11.27
C GLY A 86 4.42 -14.00 -9.75
N ASP A 87 4.82 -12.93 -9.05
CA ASP A 87 5.02 -12.96 -7.60
C ASP A 87 3.68 -13.02 -6.83
N GLN A 88 3.76 -13.50 -5.59
CA GLN A 88 2.68 -13.35 -4.60
C GLN A 88 3.28 -12.81 -3.30
N GLY A 89 2.57 -11.91 -2.64
CA GLY A 89 3.08 -11.28 -1.42
C GLY A 89 2.01 -10.63 -0.56
N PHE A 90 2.43 -10.32 0.66
CA PHE A 90 1.71 -9.48 1.60
C PHE A 90 2.49 -8.20 1.87
N TYR A 91 1.79 -7.08 1.98
CA TYR A 91 2.35 -5.75 2.18
C TYR A 91 1.46 -4.98 3.14
N GLY A 92 2.03 -4.36 4.17
CA GLY A 92 1.22 -3.63 5.13
C GLY A 92 1.97 -2.53 5.83
N PHE A 93 1.20 -1.59 6.37
CA PHE A 93 1.68 -0.41 7.08
C PHE A 93 0.56 0.15 7.97
N ALA A 94 0.95 0.76 9.09
CA ALA A 94 0.06 1.61 9.87
C ALA A 94 0.17 3.05 9.35
N PHE A 95 -0.94 3.78 9.29
CA PHE A 95 -0.96 5.19 8.92
C PHE A 95 -1.91 6.00 9.79
N ARG A 96 -1.68 7.30 9.89
CA ARG A 96 -2.54 8.25 10.60
C ARG A 96 -2.58 9.57 9.84
N LEU A 97 -3.77 10.09 9.59
CA LEU A 97 -3.94 11.46 9.08
C LEU A 97 -3.82 12.47 10.22
N GLN A 98 -3.41 13.71 9.92
CA GLN A 98 -3.44 14.78 10.92
C GLN A 98 -4.82 14.96 11.53
N GLU A 99 -4.87 15.33 12.82
CA GLU A 99 -6.13 15.39 13.59
C GLU A 99 -7.14 16.36 12.97
N ALA A 100 -6.67 17.51 12.47
CA ALA A 100 -7.49 18.51 11.81
C ALA A 100 -7.60 18.29 10.28
N TRP A 101 -7.57 17.04 9.80
CA TRP A 101 -7.62 16.75 8.36
C TRP A 101 -8.86 17.33 7.70
N GLN A 102 -8.67 18.18 6.70
CA GLN A 102 -9.78 18.76 5.95
C GLN A 102 -10.24 17.78 4.86
N ALA A 103 -11.36 17.11 5.09
CA ALA A 103 -11.94 16.12 4.18
C ALA A 103 -12.79 16.73 3.05
N SER A 104 -13.22 17.99 3.17
CA SER A 104 -14.07 18.66 2.18
C SER A 104 -13.56 20.07 1.86
N PRO A 105 -13.57 20.50 0.59
CA PRO A 105 -13.89 19.70 -0.60
C PRO A 105 -12.91 18.53 -0.80
N ALA A 106 -13.44 17.42 -1.32
CA ALA A 106 -12.70 16.17 -1.37
C ALA A 106 -11.65 16.19 -2.49
N GLN A 107 -10.42 15.78 -2.16
CA GLN A 107 -9.29 15.71 -3.07
C GLN A 107 -8.45 14.46 -2.74
N SER A 108 -7.69 13.97 -3.72
CA SER A 108 -6.88 12.76 -3.61
C SER A 108 -5.54 13.04 -2.94
N TYR A 109 -5.20 12.23 -1.95
CA TYR A 109 -3.89 12.17 -1.30
C TYR A 109 -3.46 10.70 -1.23
N ASN A 110 -2.49 10.32 -2.06
CA ASN A 110 -1.95 8.97 -2.10
C ASN A 110 -1.06 8.71 -0.89
N ILE A 111 -1.26 7.57 -0.23
CA ILE A 111 -0.57 7.20 1.02
C ILE A 111 0.32 5.96 0.90
N GLY A 112 0.18 5.21 -0.20
CA GLY A 112 1.08 4.13 -0.57
C GLY A 112 0.90 3.76 -2.03
N GLN A 113 1.96 3.35 -2.70
CA GLN A 113 1.89 2.96 -4.11
C GLN A 113 2.95 1.94 -4.47
N PHE A 114 2.67 1.19 -5.52
CA PHE A 114 3.65 0.42 -6.24
C PHE A 114 3.94 1.08 -7.58
N ILE A 115 5.21 1.30 -7.89
CA ILE A 115 5.60 2.11 -9.04
C ILE A 115 6.89 1.58 -9.66
N ALA A 116 7.03 1.74 -10.98
CA ALA A 116 8.27 1.44 -11.69
C ALA A 116 8.53 2.48 -12.78
N ASP A 117 9.80 2.61 -13.16
CA ASP A 117 10.26 3.45 -14.26
C ASP A 117 9.97 2.77 -15.61
N PHE A 118 9.30 3.50 -16.50
CA PHE A 118 8.97 3.13 -17.87
C PHE A 118 9.44 4.18 -18.89
N THR A 119 10.28 5.13 -18.49
CA THR A 119 10.82 6.18 -19.37
C THR A 119 11.57 5.62 -20.59
N ASP A 120 12.06 4.38 -20.49
CA ASP A 120 12.72 3.63 -21.56
C ASP A 120 11.77 3.14 -22.67
N THR A 121 10.46 3.10 -22.40
CA THR A 121 9.47 2.51 -23.31
C THR A 121 8.86 3.49 -24.31
N GLY A 122 8.93 4.79 -24.01
CA GLY A 122 8.24 5.84 -24.76
C GLY A 122 6.71 5.84 -24.60
N CYS A 123 6.17 5.03 -23.69
CA CYS A 123 4.73 4.92 -23.44
C CYS A 123 4.27 5.54 -22.11
N ASP A 124 5.16 5.63 -21.12
CA ASP A 124 4.90 6.27 -19.82
C ASP A 124 6.21 6.79 -19.21
N ASP A 125 6.14 7.60 -18.15
CA ASP A 125 7.29 8.00 -17.34
C ASP A 125 7.52 7.04 -16.17
N TRP A 126 7.06 7.38 -14.97
CA TRP A 126 7.01 6.51 -13.80
C TRP A 126 5.56 6.09 -13.61
N MET A 127 5.28 4.80 -13.76
CA MET A 127 3.90 4.31 -13.81
C MET A 127 3.49 3.69 -12.47
N PRO A 128 2.64 4.35 -11.67
CA PRO A 128 2.07 3.71 -10.50
C PRO A 128 1.02 2.70 -10.91
N SER A 129 1.18 1.46 -10.44
CA SER A 129 0.23 0.38 -10.65
C SER A 129 -0.86 0.43 -9.57
N SER A 130 -0.69 -0.37 -8.51
CA SER A 130 -1.55 -0.39 -7.35
C SER A 130 -1.24 0.80 -6.45
N MET A 131 -2.29 1.47 -6.00
CA MET A 131 -2.20 2.66 -5.16
C MET A 131 -3.19 2.54 -4.02
N VAL A 132 -2.87 3.11 -2.87
CA VAL A 132 -3.76 3.28 -1.72
C VAL A 132 -3.82 4.77 -1.42
N TRP A 133 -5.01 5.35 -1.43
CA TRP A 133 -5.18 6.78 -1.26
C TRP A 133 -6.43 7.13 -0.48
N VAL A 134 -6.49 8.37 -0.01
CA VAL A 134 -7.65 8.95 0.66
C VAL A 134 -8.25 10.02 -0.25
N ILE A 135 -9.56 9.95 -0.49
CA ILE A 135 -10.35 11.00 -1.16
C ILE A 135 -11.24 11.65 -0.12
N GLY A 136 -10.92 12.87 0.30
CA GLY A 136 -11.58 13.48 1.45
C GLY A 136 -11.28 12.68 2.72
N ASP A 137 -12.24 11.88 3.21
CA ASP A 137 -12.06 10.93 4.32
C ASP A 137 -12.34 9.48 3.90
N GLN A 138 -12.43 9.18 2.60
CA GLN A 138 -12.74 7.84 2.12
C GLN A 138 -11.51 7.13 1.57
N LEU A 139 -11.27 5.91 2.06
CA LEU A 139 -10.21 5.03 1.57
C LEU A 139 -10.55 4.51 0.17
N ALA A 140 -9.54 4.44 -0.68
CA ALA A 140 -9.61 3.86 -2.00
C ALA A 140 -8.33 3.09 -2.34
N THR A 141 -8.46 2.12 -3.25
CA THR A 141 -7.34 1.39 -3.84
C THR A 141 -7.60 1.08 -5.32
N ARG A 142 -6.56 0.66 -6.03
CA ARG A 142 -6.67 0.18 -7.42
C ARG A 142 -5.62 -0.87 -7.71
N VAL A 143 -5.82 -1.54 -8.84
CA VAL A 143 -4.76 -2.23 -9.59
C VAL A 143 -4.71 -1.67 -11.02
N LYS A 144 -3.57 -1.84 -11.68
CA LYS A 144 -3.38 -1.43 -13.08
C LYS A 144 -2.78 -2.60 -13.88
N PHE A 145 -3.35 -2.90 -15.03
CA PHE A 145 -2.99 -4.06 -15.85
C PHE A 145 -3.08 -3.76 -17.36
N GLY A 146 -2.88 -4.77 -18.21
CA GLY A 146 -2.78 -4.61 -19.66
C GLY A 146 -1.32 -4.53 -20.12
N THR A 147 -1.06 -3.82 -21.21
CA THR A 147 0.32 -3.55 -21.65
C THR A 147 0.74 -2.15 -21.23
N ILE A 148 2.04 -1.88 -21.24
CA ILE A 148 2.61 -0.57 -20.86
C ILE A 148 1.96 0.57 -21.67
N CYS A 149 1.70 0.34 -22.96
CA CYS A 149 1.13 1.33 -23.87
C CYS A 149 -0.39 1.25 -24.01
N ALA A 150 -1.05 0.28 -23.35
CA ALA A 150 -2.49 0.09 -23.35
C ALA A 150 -2.95 -0.38 -21.97
N GLN A 151 -2.80 0.53 -21.00
CA GLN A 151 -3.08 0.29 -19.59
C GLN A 151 -4.58 0.28 -19.31
N GLN A 152 -5.00 -0.51 -18.34
CA GLN A 152 -6.35 -0.56 -17.79
C GLN A 152 -6.27 -0.47 -16.27
N ILE A 153 -7.33 0.07 -15.65
CA ILE A 153 -7.40 0.27 -14.21
C ILE A 153 -8.70 -0.32 -13.69
N GLN A 154 -8.61 -1.06 -12.59
CA GLN A 154 -9.74 -1.44 -11.75
C GLN A 154 -9.59 -0.70 -10.42
N GLU A 155 -10.57 0.13 -10.07
CA GLU A 155 -10.58 0.93 -8.84
C GLU A 155 -11.68 0.48 -7.88
N TRP A 156 -11.39 0.56 -6.58
CA TRP A 156 -12.38 0.44 -5.52
C TRP A 156 -12.30 1.68 -4.63
N LYS A 157 -13.42 2.39 -4.48
CA LYS A 157 -13.53 3.66 -3.74
C LYS A 157 -14.60 3.55 -2.65
N GLY A 158 -14.49 4.37 -1.60
CA GLY A 158 -15.45 4.34 -0.50
C GLY A 158 -15.34 3.04 0.32
N LEU A 159 -14.13 2.50 0.44
CA LEU A 159 -13.86 1.22 1.08
C LEU A 159 -14.06 1.26 2.60
N ALA A 160 -13.69 2.40 3.18
CA ALA A 160 -13.85 2.69 4.59
C ALA A 160 -13.75 4.20 4.81
N THR A 161 -14.34 4.69 5.90
CA THR A 161 -14.10 6.06 6.37
C THR A 161 -12.83 6.08 7.23
N VAL A 162 -11.88 6.92 6.84
CA VAL A 162 -10.62 7.15 7.53
C VAL A 162 -10.83 8.24 8.58
N THR A 163 -10.68 7.89 9.86
CA THR A 163 -10.89 8.83 10.96
C THR A 163 -9.62 9.66 11.19
N PRO A 164 -9.64 10.99 11.02
CA PRO A 164 -8.49 11.84 11.28
C PRO A 164 -7.97 11.69 12.70
N GLY A 165 -6.66 11.75 12.87
CA GLY A 165 -6.03 11.68 14.18
C GLY A 165 -5.98 10.29 14.83
N VAL A 166 -6.49 9.25 14.15
CA VAL A 166 -6.46 7.86 14.61
C VAL A 166 -5.50 7.05 13.74
N TRP A 167 -4.81 6.08 14.35
CA TRP A 167 -4.01 5.11 13.63
C TRP A 167 -4.90 4.05 13.00
N HIS A 168 -4.66 3.80 11.73
CA HIS A 168 -5.30 2.78 10.93
C HIS A 168 -4.25 1.85 10.34
N THR A 169 -4.66 0.64 9.98
CA THR A 169 -3.76 -0.37 9.40
C THR A 169 -4.25 -0.80 8.04
N ILE A 170 -3.30 -0.99 7.11
CA ILE A 170 -3.53 -1.59 5.81
C ILE A 170 -2.74 -2.89 5.75
N VAL A 171 -3.37 -3.94 5.23
CA VAL A 171 -2.66 -5.13 4.73
C VAL A 171 -3.21 -5.45 3.34
N ILE A 172 -2.33 -5.61 2.37
CA ILE A 172 -2.62 -6.05 1.01
C ILE A 172 -2.10 -7.48 0.86
N GLN A 173 -2.88 -8.33 0.23
CA GLN A 173 -2.43 -9.62 -0.30
C GLN A 173 -2.66 -9.62 -1.80
N ALA A 174 -1.62 -9.86 -2.59
CA ALA A 174 -1.73 -9.86 -4.05
C ALA A 174 -1.02 -11.07 -4.66
N SER A 175 -1.61 -11.58 -5.75
CA SER A 175 -0.93 -12.39 -6.76
C SER A 175 -0.80 -11.52 -8.01
N TRP A 176 0.43 -11.20 -8.39
CA TRP A 176 0.79 -10.23 -9.41
C TRP A 176 0.86 -10.92 -10.78
N GLN A 177 -0.26 -10.88 -11.51
CA GLN A 177 -0.44 -11.54 -12.79
C GLN A 177 -0.93 -10.53 -13.83
N SER A 178 -0.57 -10.76 -15.10
CA SER A 178 -1.04 -9.96 -16.23
C SER A 178 -2.32 -10.51 -16.87
N ASP A 179 -2.83 -11.64 -16.37
CA ASP A 179 -4.03 -12.32 -16.80
C ASP A 179 -5.01 -12.60 -15.63
N ASP A 180 -6.13 -13.24 -15.93
CA ASP A 180 -7.19 -13.55 -14.97
C ASP A 180 -6.82 -14.66 -13.97
N THR A 181 -5.53 -14.94 -13.72
CA THR A 181 -5.09 -15.88 -12.66
C THR A 181 -4.69 -15.15 -11.36
N GLY A 182 -4.65 -13.82 -11.38
CA GLY A 182 -4.34 -12.99 -10.22
C GLY A 182 -5.48 -12.87 -9.21
N TYR A 183 -5.13 -12.32 -8.06
CA TYR A 183 -6.08 -11.91 -7.03
C TYR A 183 -5.54 -10.69 -6.29
N TYR A 184 -6.43 -9.86 -5.78
CA TYR A 184 -6.09 -8.69 -4.97
C TYR A 184 -7.05 -8.60 -3.78
N LYS A 185 -6.48 -8.52 -2.58
CA LYS A 185 -7.23 -8.42 -1.33
C LYS A 185 -6.63 -7.34 -0.47
N MET A 186 -7.48 -6.64 0.27
CA MET A 186 -7.04 -5.60 1.19
C MET A 186 -7.86 -5.65 2.47
N TRP A 187 -7.17 -5.45 3.59
CA TRP A 187 -7.74 -5.29 4.91
C TRP A 187 -7.45 -3.87 5.41
N TYR A 188 -8.46 -3.29 6.05
CA TYR A 188 -8.41 -2.03 6.76
C TYR A 188 -8.83 -2.28 8.21
N ASP A 189 -7.96 -1.96 9.16
CA ASP A 189 -8.18 -2.21 10.60
C ASP A 189 -8.58 -3.66 10.91
N GLY A 190 -7.94 -4.60 10.21
CA GLY A 190 -8.22 -6.04 10.30
C GLY A 190 -9.51 -6.50 9.63
N GLY A 191 -10.38 -5.59 9.18
CA GLY A 191 -11.56 -5.89 8.38
C GLY A 191 -11.23 -5.98 6.90
N LYS A 192 -11.65 -7.06 6.23
CA LYS A 192 -11.42 -7.21 4.78
C LYS A 192 -12.33 -6.25 4.00
N VAL A 193 -11.74 -5.36 3.20
CA VAL A 193 -12.45 -4.34 2.42
C VAL A 193 -12.41 -4.60 0.90
N VAL A 194 -11.43 -5.38 0.43
CA VAL A 194 -11.38 -5.89 -0.95
C VAL A 194 -11.08 -7.39 -0.92
N GLU A 195 -11.81 -8.16 -1.73
CA GLU A 195 -11.54 -9.57 -1.97
C GLU A 195 -11.93 -9.95 -3.39
N GLU A 196 -10.99 -9.85 -4.32
CA GLU A 196 -11.24 -10.10 -5.73
C GLU A 196 -10.28 -11.18 -6.24
N TYR A 197 -10.83 -12.09 -7.04
CA TYR A 197 -10.12 -13.21 -7.65
C TYR A 197 -10.39 -13.22 -9.16
N ASN A 198 -9.54 -13.93 -9.90
CA ASN A 198 -9.62 -14.05 -11.34
C ASN A 198 -9.52 -12.69 -12.05
N LEU A 199 -8.51 -11.92 -11.64
CA LEU A 199 -8.31 -10.53 -12.00
C LEU A 199 -6.86 -10.35 -12.45
N PRO A 200 -6.58 -9.65 -13.56
CA PRO A 200 -5.25 -9.16 -13.88
C PRO A 200 -4.88 -8.02 -12.93
N THR A 201 -3.74 -8.15 -12.26
CA THR A 201 -3.33 -7.28 -11.15
C THR A 201 -2.10 -6.45 -11.45
N MET A 202 -1.39 -6.73 -12.56
CA MET A 202 -0.28 -5.92 -13.01
C MET A 202 -0.13 -5.88 -14.54
N ILE A 203 0.73 -4.98 -15.00
CA ILE A 203 1.09 -4.83 -16.41
C ILE A 203 1.86 -6.07 -16.89
N ASN A 204 1.68 -6.45 -18.15
CA ASN A 204 2.42 -7.53 -18.80
C ASN A 204 3.86 -7.11 -19.14
N ASP A 205 4.66 -6.89 -18.09
CA ASP A 205 6.07 -6.56 -18.15
C ASP A 205 6.79 -7.22 -16.97
N ALA A 206 8.02 -7.71 -17.19
CA ALA A 206 8.76 -8.49 -16.20
C ALA A 206 9.54 -7.62 -15.18
N ARG A 207 9.56 -6.29 -15.35
CA ARG A 207 10.30 -5.40 -14.47
C ARG A 207 9.72 -5.40 -13.06
N PRO A 208 10.57 -5.25 -12.04
CA PRO A 208 10.10 -5.16 -10.68
C PRO A 208 9.54 -3.76 -10.39
N PHE A 209 8.56 -3.71 -9.49
CA PHE A 209 7.95 -2.51 -8.94
C PHE A 209 8.47 -2.24 -7.53
N ASP A 210 8.75 -0.99 -7.25
CA ASP A 210 9.09 -0.49 -5.93
C ASP A 210 7.81 -0.33 -5.09
N PHE A 211 7.94 -0.31 -3.76
CA PHE A 211 6.86 0.05 -2.85
C PHE A 211 7.20 1.34 -2.12
N HIS A 212 6.32 2.32 -2.28
CA HIS A 212 6.43 3.63 -1.67
C HIS A 212 5.35 3.78 -0.59
N VAL A 213 5.74 4.35 0.55
CA VAL A 213 4.81 4.83 1.58
C VAL A 213 5.17 6.26 1.94
N GLY A 214 4.16 7.09 2.16
CA GLY A 214 4.35 8.51 2.42
C GLY A 214 3.13 9.29 1.98
N ILE A 215 3.26 10.59 1.79
CA ILE A 215 2.20 11.40 1.18
C ILE A 215 2.63 11.81 -0.23
N TYR A 216 1.83 11.43 -1.21
CA TYR A 216 1.83 12.04 -2.53
C TYR A 216 0.53 12.82 -2.71
N ALA A 217 0.60 14.15 -2.62
CA ALA A 217 -0.54 15.05 -2.75
C ALA A 217 -0.94 15.25 -4.23
N ASN A 218 -1.23 14.13 -4.89
CA ASN A 218 -1.45 14.05 -6.34
C ASN A 218 -2.61 14.93 -6.82
N GLY A 219 -3.66 15.07 -6.01
CA GLY A 219 -4.78 15.94 -6.34
C GLY A 219 -4.39 17.39 -6.61
N TRP A 220 -3.35 17.92 -5.94
CA TRP A 220 -2.87 19.29 -6.16
C TRP A 220 -2.30 19.49 -7.56
N HIS A 221 -1.49 18.53 -8.02
CA HIS A 221 -0.94 18.56 -9.38
C HIS A 221 -2.02 18.26 -10.43
N ASP A 222 -2.77 17.17 -10.22
CA ASP A 222 -3.71 16.64 -11.22
C ASP A 222 -4.89 17.59 -11.50
N GLN A 223 -5.26 18.40 -10.50
CA GLN A 223 -6.33 19.40 -10.61
C GLN A 223 -5.79 20.83 -10.73
N GLY A 224 -4.47 21.04 -10.56
CA GLY A 224 -3.83 22.34 -10.64
C GLY A 224 -4.14 23.29 -9.46
N GLU A 225 -4.78 22.81 -8.41
CA GLU A 225 -5.19 23.61 -7.24
C GLU A 225 -5.30 22.80 -5.94
N ASN A 226 -5.18 23.47 -4.79
CA ASN A 226 -5.60 22.90 -3.51
C ASN A 226 -7.11 23.11 -3.32
N LEU A 227 -7.86 22.02 -3.24
CA LEU A 227 -9.29 22.09 -2.96
C LEU A 227 -9.48 22.35 -1.45
N GLY A 228 -9.58 23.63 -1.09
CA GLY A 228 -9.93 24.12 0.25
C GLY A 228 -8.87 25.05 0.84
N THR A 229 -8.62 24.95 2.15
CA THR A 229 -7.77 25.92 2.89
C THR A 229 -6.62 25.29 3.66
N GLN A 230 -6.47 23.96 3.59
CA GLN A 230 -5.41 23.24 4.27
C GLN A 230 -4.23 23.04 3.31
N ASP A 231 -3.33 24.03 3.27
CA ASP A 231 -2.15 24.03 2.40
C ASP A 231 -1.05 23.10 2.91
N THR A 232 -1.02 22.79 4.21
CA THR A 232 -0.10 21.80 4.78
C THR A 232 -0.83 20.51 5.11
N ARG A 233 -0.32 19.40 4.58
CA ARG A 233 -0.82 18.05 4.82
C ARG A 233 0.26 17.22 5.48
N GLU A 234 -0.09 16.61 6.60
CA GLU A 234 0.76 15.72 7.38
C GLU A 234 0.07 14.37 7.55
N ILE A 235 0.86 13.31 7.37
CA ILE A 235 0.49 11.96 7.76
C ILE A 235 1.63 11.32 8.55
N TRP A 236 1.32 10.31 9.33
CA TRP A 236 2.30 9.47 10.00
C TRP A 236 2.19 8.05 9.45
N ILE A 237 3.34 7.39 9.27
CA ILE A 237 3.42 5.97 8.91
C ILE A 237 4.38 5.28 9.87
N ASP A 238 4.03 4.04 10.23
CA ASP A 238 4.78 3.20 11.14
C ASP A 238 4.51 1.72 10.80
N SER A 239 5.32 0.81 11.34
CA SER A 239 5.14 -0.64 11.28
C SER A 239 4.84 -1.11 9.86
N VAL A 240 5.78 -0.82 8.95
CA VAL A 240 5.72 -1.26 7.56
C VAL A 240 6.35 -2.64 7.46
N GLY A 241 5.69 -3.59 6.80
CA GLY A 241 6.19 -4.95 6.65
C GLY A 241 5.74 -5.61 5.37
N MET A 242 6.58 -6.53 4.88
CA MET A 242 6.33 -7.30 3.67
C MET A 242 6.78 -8.74 3.85
N GLY A 243 6.09 -9.67 3.22
CA GLY A 243 6.50 -11.06 3.25
C GLY A 243 5.53 -12.00 2.54
N THR A 244 5.56 -13.26 2.95
CA THR A 244 4.81 -14.35 2.31
C THR A 244 3.55 -14.75 3.06
N THR A 245 3.34 -14.20 4.26
CA THR A 245 2.18 -14.46 5.11
C THR A 245 1.54 -13.17 5.60
N PHE A 246 0.26 -13.25 6.02
CA PHE A 246 -0.44 -12.09 6.60
C PHE A 246 0.28 -11.54 7.83
N SER A 247 0.88 -12.40 8.66
CA SER A 247 1.61 -11.98 9.85
C SER A 247 2.86 -11.17 9.53
N ASP A 248 3.53 -11.45 8.41
CA ASP A 248 4.76 -10.72 8.01
C ASP A 248 4.49 -9.25 7.69
N ALA A 249 3.27 -8.95 7.27
CA ALA A 249 2.82 -7.63 6.83
C ALA A 249 1.84 -6.96 7.80
N ASN A 250 1.36 -7.65 8.82
CA ASN A 250 0.38 -7.09 9.75
C ASN A 250 1.06 -6.07 10.69
N PRO A 251 0.70 -4.77 10.64
CA PRO A 251 1.36 -3.76 11.46
C PRO A 251 1.31 -4.04 12.96
N ALA A 252 0.26 -4.72 13.45
CA ALA A 252 0.14 -5.09 14.86
C ALA A 252 1.10 -6.20 15.31
N LEU A 253 1.76 -6.88 14.38
CA LEU A 253 2.68 -7.99 14.62
C LEU A 253 4.13 -7.67 14.22
N ILE A 254 4.39 -6.47 13.69
CA ILE A 254 5.74 -6.05 13.33
C ILE A 254 6.42 -5.56 14.61
N GLU A 255 7.42 -6.32 15.04
CA GLU A 255 8.25 -6.02 16.20
C GLU A 255 9.49 -5.20 15.77
N GLY A 256 9.95 -4.32 16.66
CA GLY A 256 11.14 -3.48 16.47
C GLY A 256 12.30 -3.86 17.39
#